data_AF-A0A8E0NCR9-F1
#
_entry.id   AF-A0A8E0NCR9-F1
#
_cell.length_a   1.000
_cell.length_b   1.000
_cell.length_c   1.000
_cell.angle_alpha   90.00
_cell.angle_beta   90.00
_cell.angle_gamma   90.00
#
_symmetry.space_group_name_H-M   'P 1'
#
loop_
_entity.id
_entity.type
_entity.pdbx_description
1 polymer ?
#
loop_
_entity_poly.entity_id
_entity_poly.type
_entity_poly.pdbx_seq_one_letter_code
_entity_poly.pdbx_strand_id
1 'polypeptide(L)' 'MAEGQTPRASGVSKRGFASMDPERQREIARKGGASVPSEKRSFSQDRSLAAQAGRKGGEASHGARKPEKNDQG' A
#
# COMPACT_ATOMS: atom_id res chain seq x y z
N MET A 1 10.95 -35.35 17.14
CA MET A 1 9.51 -35.07 17.05
C MET A 1 9.37 -33.67 16.50
N ALA A 2 8.85 -33.54 15.28
CA ALA A 2 8.75 -32.29 14.54
C ALA A 2 7.29 -31.87 14.52
N GLU A 3 6.95 -30.72 15.09
CA GLU A 3 5.65 -30.06 14.88
C GLU A 3 5.86 -28.54 14.84
N GLY A 4 6.48 -28.09 13.76
CA GLY A 4 6.32 -26.72 13.29
C GLY A 4 5.19 -26.68 12.27
N GLN A 5 4.41 -25.58 12.31
CA GLN A 5 3.55 -25.00 11.26
C GLN A 5 2.08 -24.88 11.69
N THR A 6 1.77 -23.76 12.36
CA THR A 6 0.45 -23.14 12.24
C THR A 6 0.34 -22.52 10.84
N PRO A 7 -0.73 -22.79 10.06
CA PRO A 7 -0.92 -22.12 8.78
C PRO A 7 -1.23 -20.64 9.07
N ARG A 8 -0.24 -19.75 8.88
CA ARG A 8 -0.46 -18.32 8.99
C ARG A 8 -1.33 -17.91 7.80
N ALA A 9 -2.63 -17.81 8.03
CA ALA A 9 -3.60 -17.35 7.06
C ALA A 9 -3.10 -16.04 6.44
N SER A 10 -2.66 -16.12 5.20
CA SER A 10 -2.31 -15.02 4.30
C SER A 10 -3.59 -14.34 3.81
N GLY A 11 -4.37 -13.82 4.75
CA GLY A 11 -5.46 -12.89 4.49
C GLY A 11 -5.04 -11.54 5.04
N VAL A 12 -5.27 -10.46 4.29
CA VAL A 12 -5.12 -9.08 4.77
C VAL A 12 -5.77 -9.01 6.15
N SER A 13 -4.96 -8.88 7.20
CA SER A 13 -5.47 -8.88 8.58
C SER A 13 -6.57 -7.82 8.66
N LYS A 14 -7.68 -8.06 9.35
CA LYS A 14 -8.77 -7.06 9.52
C LYS A 14 -8.34 -5.78 10.27
N ARG A 15 -7.03 -5.57 10.41
CA ARG A 15 -6.36 -4.47 11.10
C ARG A 15 -5.43 -3.76 10.12
N GLY A 16 -5.42 -2.43 10.15
CA GLY A 16 -4.56 -1.59 9.34
C GLY A 16 -5.30 -0.81 8.25
N PHE A 17 -4.57 0.06 7.55
CA PHE A 17 -5.13 1.02 6.60
C PHE A 17 -5.83 0.38 5.40
N ALA A 18 -5.36 -0.79 4.97
CA ALA A 18 -5.91 -1.54 3.85
C ALA A 18 -7.24 -2.26 4.18
N SER A 19 -7.59 -2.36 5.47
CA SER A 19 -8.78 -3.09 5.93
C SER A 19 -9.89 -2.15 6.41
N MET A 20 -9.69 -0.84 6.28
CA MET A 20 -10.70 0.19 6.56
C MET A 20 -11.66 0.34 5.37
N ASP A 21 -12.81 0.96 5.64
CA ASP A 21 -13.75 1.38 4.60
C ASP A 21 -13.06 2.29 3.56
N PRO A 22 -13.31 2.11 2.25
CA PRO A 22 -12.66 2.88 1.19
C PRO A 22 -12.90 4.40 1.27
N GLU A 23 -14.05 4.85 1.76
CA GLU A 23 -14.32 6.27 1.94
C GLU A 23 -13.47 6.83 3.08
N ARG A 24 -13.42 6.12 4.21
CA ARG A 24 -12.57 6.48 5.35
C ARG A 24 -11.08 6.45 4.99
N GLN A 25 -10.65 5.47 4.20
CA GLN A 25 -9.29 5.37 3.72
C GLN A 25 -8.90 6.59 2.86
N ARG A 26 -9.79 6.99 1.94
CA ARG A 26 -9.59 8.18 1.10
C ARG A 26 -9.57 9.46 1.92
N GLU A 27 -10.46 9.59 2.91
CA GLU A 27 -10.48 10.75 3.79
C GLU A 27 -9.18 10.88 4.59
N ILE A 28 -8.71 9.79 5.20
CA ILE A 28 -7.45 9.80 5.96
C ILE A 28 -6.26 10.10 5.04
N ALA A 29 -6.22 9.52 3.83
CA ALA A 29 -5.17 9.81 2.86
C ALA A 29 -5.20 11.28 2.42
N ARG A 30 -6.40 11.82 2.12
CA ARG A 30 -6.59 13.24 1.76
C ARG A 30 -6.14 14.14 2.91
N LYS A 31 -6.54 13.83 4.15
CA LYS A 31 -6.16 14.60 5.34
C LYS A 31 -4.66 14.52 5.63
N GLY A 32 -4.05 13.34 5.50
CA GLY A 32 -2.61 13.16 5.65
C GLY A 32 -1.81 13.96 4.62
N GLY A 33 -2.28 13.99 3.36
CA GLY A 33 -1.74 14.90 2.34
C GLY A 33 -2.02 16.37 2.67
N ALA A 34 -3.19 16.68 3.25
CA ALA A 34 -3.62 18.03 3.61
C ALA A 34 -2.83 18.66 4.75
N SER A 35 -2.35 17.86 5.71
CA SER A 35 -1.71 18.31 6.96
C SER A 35 -0.49 19.21 6.77
N VAL A 36 0.17 19.14 5.61
CA VAL A 36 1.25 20.07 5.28
C VAL A 36 0.69 21.18 4.37
N PRO A 37 0.88 22.47 4.69
CA PRO A 37 0.53 23.57 3.81
C PRO A 37 1.16 23.38 2.43
N SER A 38 0.47 23.78 1.36
CA SER A 38 0.97 23.66 -0.03
C SER A 38 2.39 24.21 -0.19
N GLU A 39 2.68 25.32 0.47
CA GLU A 39 3.98 26.01 0.45
C GLU A 39 5.14 25.22 1.09
N LYS A 40 4.81 24.33 2.03
CA LYS A 40 5.78 23.48 2.76
C LYS A 40 5.71 22.01 2.35
N ARG A 41 4.87 21.65 1.37
CA ARG A 41 4.83 20.28 0.83
C ARG A 41 6.02 20.09 -0.09
N SER A 42 7.04 19.37 0.38
CA SER A 42 8.17 18.93 -0.46
C SER A 42 7.70 18.20 -1.73
N PHE A 43 6.59 17.45 -1.64
CA PHE A 43 5.97 16.75 -2.77
C PHE A 43 5.10 17.65 -3.69
N SER A 44 4.78 18.89 -3.31
CA SER A 44 4.04 19.84 -4.16
C SER A 44 4.95 20.86 -4.84
N GLN A 45 6.18 21.07 -4.35
CA GLN A 45 7.18 21.89 -5.03
C GLN A 45 7.60 21.28 -6.36
N ASP A 46 7.85 19.96 -6.39
CA ASP A 46 8.21 19.24 -7.60
C ASP A 46 7.25 18.07 -7.84
N ARG A 47 6.29 18.29 -8.76
CA ARG A 47 5.30 17.30 -9.16
C ARG A 47 5.94 16.09 -9.86
N SER A 48 7.06 16.28 -10.56
CA SER A 48 7.77 15.21 -11.25
C SER A 48 8.46 14.28 -10.25
N LEU A 49 9.19 14.85 -9.28
CA LEU A 49 9.87 14.10 -8.24
C LEU A 49 8.87 13.31 -7.37
N ALA A 50 7.74 13.93 -7.02
CA ALA A 50 6.66 13.26 -6.28
C ALA A 50 6.05 12.08 -7.07
N ALA A 51 5.81 12.27 -8.37
CA ALA A 51 5.31 11.20 -9.24
C ALA A 51 6.32 10.04 -9.36
N GLN A 52 7.61 10.35 -9.50
CA GLN A 52 8.68 9.35 -9.56
C GLN A 52 8.81 8.58 -8.24
N ALA A 53 8.81 9.28 -7.10
CA ALA A 53 8.86 8.64 -5.78
C ALA A 53 7.63 7.76 -5.51
N GLY A 54 6.44 8.22 -5.88
CA GLY A 54 5.20 7.45 -5.77
C GLY A 54 5.22 6.20 -6.65
N ARG A 55 5.67 6.32 -7.90
CA ARG A 55 5.86 5.17 -8.81
C ARG A 55 6.82 4.15 -8.21
N LYS A 56 8.01 4.57 -7.77
CA LYS A 56 9.03 3.70 -7.17
C LYS A 56 8.51 2.97 -5.92
N GLY A 57 7.79 3.67 -5.04
CA GLY A 57 7.16 3.07 -3.87
C GLY A 57 6.06 2.06 -4.23
N GLY A 58 5.30 2.35 -5.29
CA GLY A 58 4.35 1.42 -5.90
C GLY A 58 5.04 0.17 -6.43
N GLU A 59 6.09 0.31 -7.23
CA GLU A 59 6.87 -0.80 -7.79
C GLU A 59 7.45 -1.71 -6.70
N ALA A 60 8.01 -1.12 -5.63
CA ALA A 60 8.52 -1.86 -4.49
C ALA A 60 7.43 -2.65 -3.74
N SER A 61 6.20 -2.13 -3.71
CA SER A 61 5.07 -2.76 -3.02
C SER A 61 4.33 -3.80 -3.87
N HIS A 62 4.36 -3.66 -5.20
CA HIS A 62 3.66 -4.55 -6.13
C HIS A 62 4.54 -5.71 -6.63
N GLY A 63 5.84 -5.72 -6.35
CA GLY A 63 6.79 -6.75 -6.78
C GLY A 63 6.67 -8.14 -6.14
N ALA A 64 5.73 -8.37 -5.20
CA ALA A 64 5.61 -9.63 -4.46
C ALA A 64 4.32 -10.43 -4.72
N ARG A 65 3.49 -10.07 -5.71
CA ARG A 65 2.37 -10.94 -6.13
C ARG A 65 2.72 -11.65 -7.43
N LYS A 66 3.42 -12.77 -7.30
CA LYS A 66 3.52 -13.79 -8.35
C LYS A 66 2.09 -14.11 -8.82
N PRO A 67 1.74 -13.94 -10.10
CA PRO A 67 0.48 -14.47 -10.61
C PRO A 67 0.61 -16.00 -10.55
N GLU A 68 -0.06 -16.62 -9.58
CA GLU A 68 -0.33 -18.05 -9.58
C GLU A 68 -1.14 -18.34 -10.84
N LYS A 69 -0.46 -18.82 -11.87
CA LYS A 69 -1.07 -19.34 -13.10
C LYS A 69 -1.90 -20.55 -12.68
N ASN A 70 -3.22 -20.43 -12.65
CA ASN A 70 -4.10 -21.58 -12.68
C ASN A 70 -4.07 -22.15 -14.10
N ASP A 71 -3.11 -23.04 -14.34
CA ASP A 71 -3.15 -24.02 -15.43
C ASP A 71 -4.11 -25.13 -14.96
N GLN A 72 -5.31 -25.19 -15.54
CA GLN A 72 -6.24 -26.29 -15.35
C GLN A 72 -6.25 -27.11 -16.64
N GLY A 73 -5.69 -28.32 -16.55
CA GLY A 73 -5.92 -29.43 -17.48
C GLY A 73 -6.98 -30.38 -16.95
#